data_AF-A0A958MLD0-F1
#
_entry.id   AF-A0A958MLD0-F1
#
_cell.length_a   1.000
_cell.length_b   1.000
_cell.length_c   1.000
_cell.angle_alpha   90.00
_cell.angle_beta   90.00
_cell.angle_gamma   90.00
#
_symmetry.space_group_name_H-M   'P 1'
#
loop_
_entity.id
_entity.type
_entity.pdbx_description
1 polymer ?
#
loop_
_entity_poly.entity_id
_entity_poly.type
_entity_poly.pdbx_seq_one_letter_code
_entity_poly.pdbx_strand_id
1 'polypeptide(L)' 'EKAKAFDGAAVIGEWLPKTDFEDLNNINFSLHKNQTVVQEGNTSLMLYKIDEIIEYVSKY' A
#
# COMPACT_ATOMS: atom_id res chain seq x y z
N GLU A 1 12.82 16.85 5.34
CA GLU A 1 13.72 15.69 5.09
C GLU A 1 13.76 14.67 6.23
N LYS A 2 14.11 15.06 7.47
CA LYS A 2 14.41 14.14 8.59
C LYS A 2 13.37 13.07 8.98
N ALA A 3 12.08 13.23 8.65
CA ALA A 3 11.03 12.33 9.18
C ALA A 3 10.44 11.33 8.15
N LYS A 4 10.51 11.61 6.85
CA LYS A 4 9.81 10.82 5.81
C LYS A 4 10.65 10.55 4.55
N ALA A 5 11.86 11.09 4.45
CA ALA A 5 12.72 10.99 3.27
C ALA A 5 14.18 10.67 3.65
N PHE A 6 14.39 9.88 4.71
CA PHE A 6 15.72 9.41 5.11
C PHE A 6 16.00 8.02 4.51
N ASP A 7 17.27 7.65 4.43
CA ASP A 7 17.68 6.36 3.86
C ASP A 7 17.07 5.18 4.63
N GLY A 8 16.40 4.28 3.90
CA GLY A 8 15.67 3.15 4.49
C GLY A 8 14.27 3.47 5.01
N ALA A 9 13.74 4.68 4.80
CA ALA A 9 12.38 5.04 5.22
C ALA A 9 11.27 4.27 4.46
N ALA A 10 11.58 3.71 3.28
CA ALA A 10 10.65 2.94 2.46
C ALA A 10 11.18 1.53 2.22
N VAL A 11 10.67 0.55 2.99
CA VAL A 11 10.96 -0.87 2.79
C VAL A 11 10.00 -1.41 1.73
N ILE A 12 10.53 -2.03 0.68
CA ILE A 12 9.77 -2.58 -0.44
C ILE A 12 9.85 -4.11 -0.40
N GLY A 13 8.71 -4.78 -0.57
CA GLY A 13 8.63 -6.24 -0.68
C GLY A 13 8.96 -6.75 -2.08
N GLU A 14 8.74 -8.05 -2.29
CA GLU A 14 8.85 -8.66 -3.62
C GLU A 14 7.81 -8.07 -4.58
N TRP A 15 8.16 -8.05 -5.87
CA TRP A 15 7.24 -7.60 -6.91
C TRP A 15 6.08 -8.60 -7.10
N LEU A 16 4.85 -8.07 -7.13
CA LEU A 16 3.63 -8.85 -7.40
C LEU A 16 2.97 -8.32 -8.69
N PRO A 17 2.86 -9.13 -9.75
CA PRO A 17 2.13 -8.77 -10.96
C PRO A 17 0.68 -8.38 -10.66
N LYS A 18 0.18 -7.29 -11.28
CA LYS A 18 -1.22 -6.86 -11.16
C LYS A 18 -2.21 -7.97 -11.56
N THR A 19 -1.82 -8.81 -12.51
CA THR A 19 -2.62 -9.94 -13.02
C THR A 19 -2.91 -11.01 -11.96
N ASP A 20 -2.17 -11.01 -10.86
CA ASP A 20 -2.35 -11.98 -9.78
C ASP A 20 -3.53 -11.60 -8.86
N PHE A 21 -4.08 -10.40 -9.04
CA PHE A 21 -5.20 -9.89 -8.26
C PHE A 21 -6.45 -9.75 -9.14
N GLU A 22 -7.56 -10.32 -8.66
CA GLU A 22 -8.87 -10.16 -9.30
C GLU A 22 -9.39 -8.72 -9.21
N ASP A 23 -9.27 -8.12 -8.02
CA ASP A 23 -9.66 -6.72 -7.76
C ASP A 23 -8.65 -6.03 -6.85
N LEU A 24 -8.01 -4.97 -7.36
CA LEU A 24 -7.06 -4.17 -6.59
C LEU A 24 -7.72 -3.36 -5.47
N ASN A 25 -9.03 -3.12 -5.57
CA ASN A 25 -9.81 -2.42 -4.55
C ASN A 25 -10.32 -3.35 -3.46
N ASN A 26 -9.89 -4.62 -3.43
CA ASN A 26 -10.25 -5.58 -2.40
C ASN A 26 -9.09 -6.51 -2.03
N ILE A 27 -7.98 -5.94 -1.59
CA ILE A 27 -6.79 -6.65 -1.14
C ILE A 27 -6.71 -6.55 0.38
N ASN A 28 -6.65 -7.71 1.06
CA ASN A 28 -6.34 -7.79 2.49
C ASN A 28 -4.82 -7.67 2.70
N PHE A 29 -4.40 -6.90 3.70
CA PHE A 29 -3.01 -6.76 4.10
C PHE A 29 -2.87 -6.64 5.62
N SER A 30 -1.74 -7.10 6.14
CA SER A 30 -1.43 -7.04 7.57
C SER A 30 0.06 -6.76 7.82
N LEU A 31 0.35 -6.21 9.00
CA LEU A 31 1.71 -6.08 9.52
C LEU A 31 1.84 -6.87 10.81
N HIS A 32 2.83 -7.75 10.84
CA HIS A 32 3.18 -8.52 12.02
C HIS A 32 4.47 -7.98 12.65
N LYS A 33 4.45 -7.77 13.97
CA LYS A 33 5.63 -7.46 14.77
C LYS A 33 5.85 -8.58 15.77
N ASN A 34 6.94 -9.34 15.59
CA ASN A 34 7.26 -10.51 16.41
C ASN A 34 6.07 -11.50 16.47
N GLN A 35 5.57 -11.90 15.30
CA GLN A 35 4.41 -12.81 15.13
C GLN A 35 3.04 -12.23 15.54
N THR A 36 2.99 -11.11 16.26
CA THR A 36 1.73 -10.44 16.64
C THR A 36 1.26 -9.49 15.54
N VAL A 37 -0.01 -9.58 15.14
CA VAL A 37 -0.64 -8.61 14.22
C VAL A 37 -0.76 -7.26 14.92
N VAL A 38 -0.18 -6.22 14.33
CA VAL A 38 -0.25 -4.83 14.82
C VAL A 38 -0.98 -3.90 13.85
N GLN A 39 -1.25 -4.37 12.64
CA GLN A 39 -2.07 -3.68 11.65
C GLN A 39 -2.76 -4.72 10.78
N GLU A 40 -4.03 -4.48 10.47
CA GLU A 40 -4.84 -5.26 9.56
C GLU A 40 -5.73 -4.29 8.79
N GLY A 41 -5.88 -4.50 7.49
CA GLY A 41 -6.66 -3.62 6.65
C GLY A 41 -7.01 -4.24 5.30
N ASN A 42 -7.92 -3.57 4.60
CA ASN A 42 -8.33 -3.96 3.26
C ASN A 42 -8.43 -2.71 2.37
N THR A 43 -7.99 -2.81 1.11
CA THR A 43 -7.99 -1.66 0.17
C THR A 43 -9.40 -1.15 -0.17
N SER A 44 -10.45 -1.93 0.07
CA SER A 44 -11.85 -1.49 -0.07
C SER A 44 -12.21 -0.35 0.87
N LEU A 45 -11.53 -0.26 2.02
CA LEU A 45 -11.70 0.78 3.03
C LEU A 45 -10.98 2.09 2.68
N MET A 46 -10.21 2.14 1.59
CA MET A 46 -9.59 3.38 1.13
C MET A 46 -10.67 4.39 0.72
N LEU A 47 -10.53 5.63 1.22
CA LEU A 47 -11.42 6.74 0.89
C LEU A 47 -11.36 7.11 -0.60
N TYR A 48 -10.18 6.99 -1.20
CA TYR A 48 -9.92 7.25 -2.62
C TYR A 48 -9.40 5.97 -3.27
N LYS A 49 -9.85 5.65 -4.48
CA LYS A 49 -9.45 4.42 -5.18
C LYS A 49 -8.08 4.57 -5.80
N ILE A 50 -7.40 3.44 -6.06
CA ILE A 50 -6.01 3.44 -6.56
C ILE A 50 -5.91 4.24 -7.87
N ASP A 51 -6.84 4.02 -8.80
CA ASP A 51 -6.84 4.73 -10.09
C ASP A 51 -7.07 6.24 -9.93
N GLU A 52 -7.89 6.67 -8.96
CA GLU A 52 -8.13 8.08 -8.65
C GLU A 52 -6.87 8.76 -8.10
N ILE A 53 -6.13 8.06 -7.22
CA ILE A 53 -4.86 8.55 -6.69
C ILE A 53 -3.86 8.72 -7.83
N ILE A 54 -3.74 7.73 -8.74
CA ILE A 54 -2.85 7.80 -9.91
C ILE A 54 -3.23 8.99 -10.81
N GLU A 55 -4.51 9.14 -11.13
CA GLU A 55 -4.99 10.26 -11.95
C GLU A 55 -4.62 11.61 -11.31
N TYR A 56 -4.89 11.78 -10.02
CA TYR A 56 -4.66 13.04 -9.32
C TYR A 56 -3.16 13.39 -9.26
N VAL A 57 -2.31 12.45 -8.85
CA VAL A 57 -0.87 12.73 -8.72
C VAL A 57 -0.18 12.92 -10.06
N SER A 58 -0.73 12.38 -11.16
CA SER A 58 -0.16 12.56 -12.51
C SER A 58 -0.35 13.97 -13.09
N LYS A 59 -1.23 14.78 -12.50
CA LYS A 59 -1.50 16.17 -12.93
C LYS A 59 -0.47 17.18 -12.41
N TYR A 60 0.35 16.82 -11.43
CA TYR A 60 1.29 17.68 -10.72
C TYR A 60 2.70 17.08 -10.74
#